data_AF-A0A4Y2B3E5-F1
#
_entry.id   AF-A0A4Y2B3E5-F1
#
_cell.length_a   1.000
_cell.length_b   1.000
_cell.length_c   1.000
_cell.angle_alpha   90.00
_cell.angle_beta   90.00
_cell.angle_gamma   90.00
#
_symmetry.space_group_name_H-M   'P 1'
#
loop_
_entity.id
_entity.type
_entity.pdbx_description
1 polymer ?
#
loop_
_entity_poly.entity_id
_entity_poly.type
_entity_poly.pdbx_seq_one_letter_code
_entity_poly.pdbx_strand_id
1 'polypeptide(L)'
;MDSSRSAQRVVIQFFRAEGEHASQIYRRMKEVYGEQCLARCTIFQWCQHYEAGRVNIKDLPRSGQVYVVTNSATTSAVHELIQQNNGITTREIDVELSISKGTVHHIIHKKLG
;
A
#
# COMPACT_ATOMS: atom_id res chain seq x y z
N MET A 1 12.91 19.83 14.56
CA MET A 1 13.09 18.95 13.39
C MET A 1 11.70 18.52 12.92
N ASP A 2 11.48 18.30 11.62
CA ASP A 2 10.20 17.74 11.16
C ASP A 2 10.07 16.30 11.65
N SER A 3 9.13 16.06 12.57
CA SER A 3 8.89 14.76 13.18
C SER A 3 7.93 13.88 12.38
N SER A 4 7.50 14.30 11.19
CA SER A 4 6.65 13.49 10.31
C SER A 4 7.28 12.13 10.01
N ARG A 5 6.44 11.08 9.85
CA ARG A 5 6.93 9.73 9.55
C ARG A 5 7.77 9.68 8.27
N SER A 6 7.38 10.47 7.26
CA SER A 6 8.10 10.58 5.99
C SER A 6 9.47 11.20 6.16
N ALA A 7 9.59 12.29 6.95
CA ALA A 7 10.88 12.92 7.23
C ALA A 7 11.82 11.97 8.00
N GLN A 8 11.30 11.28 9.00
CA GLN A 8 12.07 10.27 9.74
C GLN A 8 12.58 9.14 8.84
N ARG A 9 11.81 8.69 7.85
CA ARG A 9 12.23 7.68 6.86
C ARG A 9 13.38 8.16 5.97
N VAL A 10 13.35 9.43 5.55
CA VAL A 10 14.46 10.03 4.80
C VAL A 10 15.74 10.02 5.62
N VAL A 11 15.66 10.32 6.93
CA VAL A 11 16.82 10.28 7.82
C VAL A 11 17.33 8.84 8.00
N ILE A 12 16.45 7.85 8.10
CA ILE A 12 16.85 6.42 8.10
C ILE A 12 17.56 6.05 6.80
N GLN A 13 17.06 6.48 5.66
CA GLN A 13 17.67 6.23 4.34
C GLN A 13 19.08 6.82 4.28
N PHE A 14 19.25 8.05 4.76
CA PHE A 14 20.53 8.74 4.82
C PHE A 14 21.55 7.96 5.66
N PHE A 15 21.22 7.61 6.91
CA PHE A 15 22.14 6.84 7.76
C PHE A 15 22.46 5.46 7.20
N ARG A 16 21.49 4.83 6.52
CA ARG A 16 21.72 3.54 5.85
C ARG A 16 22.69 3.67 4.68
N ALA A 17 22.63 4.76 3.92
CA ALA A 17 23.58 5.08 2.85
C ALA A 17 24.98 5.41 3.39
N GLU A 18 25.08 5.98 4.59
CA GLU A 18 26.35 6.13 5.32
C GLU A 18 26.91 4.80 5.86
N GLY A 19 26.16 3.70 5.73
CA GLY A 19 26.58 2.36 6.17
C GLY A 19 26.30 2.06 7.63
N GLU A 20 25.46 2.85 8.31
CA GLU A 20 25.13 2.59 9.71
C GLU A 20 24.24 1.35 9.91
N HIS A 21 24.50 0.63 11.00
CA HIS A 21 23.66 -0.49 11.42
C HIS A 21 22.34 0.00 12.03
N ALA A 22 21.27 -0.77 11.85
CA ALA A 22 19.92 -0.41 12.31
C ALA A 22 19.82 -0.11 13.82
N SER A 23 20.65 -0.75 14.65
CA SER A 23 20.74 -0.46 16.09
C SER A 23 21.31 0.93 16.39
N GLN A 24 22.32 1.35 15.64
CA GLN A 24 22.93 2.68 15.74
C GLN A 24 21.93 3.75 15.27
N ILE A 25 21.28 3.51 14.14
CA ILE A 25 20.25 4.37 13.58
C ILE A 25 19.13 4.58 14.60
N TYR A 26 18.65 3.50 15.26
CA TYR A 26 17.62 3.62 16.29
C TYR A 26 18.05 4.52 17.45
N ARG A 27 19.29 4.38 17.94
CA ARG A 27 19.81 5.20 19.04
C ARG A 27 19.83 6.68 18.66
N ARG A 28 20.42 7.01 17.49
CA ARG A 28 20.48 8.40 16.98
C ARG A 28 19.09 8.98 16.74
N MET A 29 18.19 8.19 16.17
CA MET A 29 16.79 8.59 15.96
C MET A 29 16.08 8.88 17.29
N LYS A 30 16.27 8.05 18.32
CA LYS A 30 15.65 8.25 19.64
C LYS A 30 16.22 9.48 20.36
N GLU A 31 17.51 9.78 20.20
CA GLU A 31 18.14 10.99 20.74
C GLU A 31 17.56 12.27 20.11
N VAL A 32 17.30 12.26 18.80
CA VAL A 32 16.83 13.43 18.06
C VAL A 32 15.32 13.63 18.16
N TYR A 33 14.53 12.56 18.00
CA TYR A 33 13.07 12.63 17.92
C TYR A 33 12.37 12.31 19.26
N GLY A 34 13.09 11.77 20.25
CA GLY A 34 12.55 11.47 21.57
C GLY A 34 11.30 10.59 21.51
N GLU A 35 10.20 11.07 22.08
CA GLU A 35 8.91 10.37 22.10
C GLU A 35 8.21 10.30 20.74
N GLN A 36 8.59 11.19 19.81
CA GLN A 36 8.05 11.19 18.45
C GLN A 36 8.81 10.24 17.51
N CYS A 37 9.85 9.58 18.01
CA CYS A 37 10.65 8.64 17.25
C CYS A 37 9.81 7.44 16.77
N LEU A 38 10.02 7.01 15.53
CA LEU A 38 9.45 5.77 15.02
C LEU A 38 9.81 4.58 15.91
N ALA A 39 8.89 3.63 16.02
CA ALA A 39 9.13 2.41 16.77
C ALA A 39 10.35 1.65 16.22
N ARG A 40 11.11 1.00 17.11
CA ARG A 40 12.32 0.25 16.76
C ARG A 40 12.08 -0.74 15.61
N CYS A 41 10.99 -1.51 15.67
CA CYS A 41 10.63 -2.46 14.61
C CYS A 41 10.43 -1.78 13.24
N THR A 42 9.79 -0.60 13.22
CA THR A 42 9.58 0.17 11.99
C THR A 42 10.90 0.65 11.41
N ILE A 43 11.81 1.16 12.25
CA ILE A 43 13.14 1.60 11.80
C ILE A 43 13.92 0.44 11.16
N PHE A 44 13.90 -0.72 11.80
CA PHE A 44 14.58 -1.93 11.30
C PHE A 44 13.99 -2.40 9.96
N GLN A 45 12.67 -2.42 9.82
CA GLN A 45 12.01 -2.73 8.54
C GLN A 45 12.43 -1.78 7.43
N TRP A 46 12.50 -0.48 7.70
CA TRP A 46 12.96 0.50 6.71
C TRP A 46 14.42 0.32 6.35
N CYS A 47 15.30 0.01 7.32
CA CYS A 47 16.69 -0.33 7.02
C CYS A 47 16.80 -1.50 6.03
N GLN A 48 16.04 -2.57 6.27
CA GLN A 48 16.01 -3.74 5.36
C GLN A 48 15.49 -3.37 3.97
N HIS A 49 14.45 -2.54 3.90
CA HIS A 49 13.93 -2.08 2.61
C HIS A 49 14.96 -1.27 1.83
N TYR A 50 15.71 -0.39 2.50
CA TYR A 50 16.75 0.40 1.85
C TYR A 50 17.96 -0.45 1.45
N GLU A 51 18.35 -1.44 2.26
CA GLU A 51 19.35 -2.44 1.86
C GLU A 51 18.92 -3.21 0.61
N ALA A 52 17.63 -3.53 0.49
CA ALA A 52 17.06 -4.17 -0.69
C ALA A 52 16.88 -3.24 -1.90
N GLY A 53 17.41 -2.01 -1.86
CA GLY A 53 17.39 -1.07 -2.98
C GLY A 53 16.08 -0.30 -3.16
N ARG A 54 15.17 -0.30 -2.17
CA ARG A 54 13.92 0.48 -2.26
C ARG A 54 14.23 1.97 -2.17
N VAL A 55 13.88 2.73 -3.21
CA VAL A 55 14.07 4.21 -3.23
C VAL A 55 12.81 4.97 -2.76
N ASN A 56 11.63 4.34 -2.80
CA ASN A 56 10.39 5.01 -2.48
C ASN A 56 10.18 5.18 -0.96
N ILE A 57 10.12 6.46 -0.52
CA ILE A 57 9.91 6.91 0.86
C ILE A 57 8.44 6.75 1.31
N LYS A 58 7.50 6.79 0.36
CA LYS A 58 6.07 6.61 0.66
C LYS A 58 5.77 5.15 0.95
N ASP A 59 4.77 4.95 1.79
CA ASP A 59 4.20 3.61 1.96
C ASP A 59 3.71 3.12 0.60
N LEU A 60 4.05 1.87 0.28
CA LEU A 60 3.39 1.21 -0.83
C LEU A 60 1.90 1.10 -0.50
N PRO A 61 1.02 1.13 -1.51
CA PRO A 61 -0.38 0.80 -1.30
C PRO A 61 -0.44 -0.51 -0.50
N ARG A 62 -1.09 -0.47 0.67
CA ARG A 62 -1.31 -1.69 1.43
C ARG A 62 -2.01 -2.66 0.51
N SER A 63 -1.49 -3.87 0.36
CA SER A 63 -2.18 -4.94 -0.37
C SER A 63 -3.46 -5.27 0.41
N GLY A 64 -4.52 -4.51 0.11
CA GLY A 64 -5.87 -4.89 0.45
C GLY A 64 -6.25 -6.03 -0.48
N GLN A 65 -6.77 -7.11 0.11
CA GLN A 65 -7.29 -8.33 -0.52
C GLN A 65 -8.19 -8.09 -1.76
N VAL A 66 -8.67 -6.86 -1.96
CA VAL A 66 -9.47 -6.43 -3.12
C VAL A 66 -8.63 -6.17 -4.37
N TYR A 67 -7.36 -5.76 -4.25
CA TYR A 67 -6.50 -5.49 -5.41
C TYR A 67 -6.13 -6.76 -6.19
N VAL A 68 -6.05 -7.90 -5.51
CA VAL A 68 -5.66 -9.19 -6.11
C VAL A 68 -6.79 -9.81 -6.94
N VAL A 69 -8.06 -9.55 -6.60
CA VAL A 69 -9.23 -10.08 -7.34
C VAL A 69 -9.69 -9.14 -8.45
N THR A 70 -9.29 -7.88 -8.39
CA THR A 70 -9.62 -6.86 -9.40
C THR A 70 -8.52 -6.80 -10.47
N ASN A 71 -8.34 -7.89 -11.22
CA ASN A 71 -7.55 -7.86 -12.44
C ASN A 71 -8.19 -6.87 -13.44
N SER A 72 -7.41 -6.26 -14.31
CA SER A 72 -7.96 -5.40 -15.38
C SER A 72 -8.99 -6.16 -16.21
N ALA A 73 -8.75 -7.46 -16.45
CA ALA A 73 -9.67 -8.34 -17.16
C ALA A 73 -11.05 -8.45 -16.49
N THR A 74 -11.12 -8.64 -15.16
CA THR A 74 -12.41 -8.70 -14.44
C THR A 74 -13.10 -7.35 -14.41
N THR A 75 -12.34 -6.26 -14.34
CA THR A 75 -12.90 -4.90 -14.41
C THR A 75 -13.53 -4.62 -15.78
N SER A 76 -12.86 -5.01 -16.87
CA SER A 76 -13.38 -4.88 -18.24
C SER A 76 -14.63 -5.74 -18.45
N ALA A 77 -14.62 -7.00 -18.00
CA ALA A 77 -15.78 -7.88 -18.14
C ALA A 77 -17.02 -7.35 -17.42
N VAL A 78 -16.86 -6.80 -16.21
CA VAL A 78 -17.96 -6.13 -15.48
C VAL A 78 -18.47 -4.91 -16.27
N HIS A 79 -17.57 -4.10 -16.82
CA HIS A 79 -17.93 -2.91 -17.60
C HIS A 79 -18.70 -3.26 -18.88
N GLU A 80 -18.26 -4.30 -19.61
CA GLU A 80 -18.95 -4.78 -20.82
C GLU A 80 -20.36 -5.29 -20.52
N LEU A 81 -20.55 -6.06 -19.43
CA LEU A 81 -21.88 -6.53 -19.02
C LEU A 81 -22.83 -5.38 -18.69
N ILE A 82 -22.34 -4.33 -18.03
CA ILE A 82 -23.15 -3.14 -17.73
C ILE A 82 -23.50 -2.38 -19.01
N GLN A 83 -22.56 -2.23 -19.95
CA GLN A 83 -22.83 -1.57 -21.23
C GLN A 83 -23.83 -2.34 -22.11
N GLN A 84 -23.79 -3.67 -22.08
CA GLN A 84 -24.71 -4.51 -22.82
C GLN A 84 -26.12 -4.52 -22.21
N ASN A 85 -26.22 -4.39 -20.88
CA ASN A 85 -27.49 -4.39 -20.17
C ASN A 85 -27.49 -3.39 -19.01
N ASN A 86 -28.04 -2.19 -19.26
CA ASN A 86 -28.14 -1.12 -18.26
C ASN A 86 -28.99 -1.48 -17.02
N GLY A 87 -29.76 -2.58 -17.06
CA GLY A 87 -30.57 -3.06 -15.94
C GLY A 87 -29.96 -4.24 -15.16
N ILE A 88 -28.74 -4.66 -15.50
CA ILE A 88 -28.11 -5.83 -14.89
C ILE A 88 -27.85 -5.62 -13.39
N THR A 89 -28.21 -6.61 -12.58
CA THR A 89 -28.04 -6.59 -11.14
C THR A 89 -26.66 -7.09 -10.73
N THR A 90 -26.18 -6.65 -9.57
CA THR A 90 -24.91 -7.14 -8.99
C THR A 90 -24.89 -8.67 -8.82
N ARG A 91 -26.05 -9.29 -8.61
CA ARG A 91 -26.17 -10.75 -8.47
C ARG A 91 -25.94 -11.47 -9.79
N GLU A 92 -26.49 -10.94 -10.88
CA GLU A 92 -26.30 -11.53 -12.21
C GLU A 92 -24.83 -11.44 -12.63
N ILE A 93 -24.17 -10.31 -12.34
CA ILE A 93 -22.73 -10.17 -12.59
C ILE A 93 -21.90 -11.13 -11.72
N ASP A 94 -22.28 -11.34 -10.46
CA ASP A 94 -21.58 -12.28 -9.56
C ASP A 94 -21.61 -13.71 -10.09
N VAL A 95 -22.77 -14.13 -10.62
CA VAL A 95 -23.00 -15.46 -11.18
C VAL A 95 -22.25 -15.61 -12.51
N GLU A 96 -22.43 -14.66 -13.42
CA GLU A 96 -21.85 -14.70 -14.78
C GLU A 96 -20.31 -14.73 -14.72
N LEU A 97 -19.71 -13.88 -13.88
CA LEU A 97 -18.25 -13.78 -13.77
C LEU A 97 -17.66 -14.66 -12.67
N SER A 98 -18.50 -15.39 -11.92
CA SER A 98 -18.10 -16.22 -10.77
C SER A 98 -17.20 -15.46 -9.77
N ILE A 99 -17.54 -14.20 -9.50
CA ILE A 99 -16.80 -13.32 -8.58
C ILE A 99 -17.65 -12.97 -7.36
N SER A 100 -17.00 -12.68 -6.23
CA SER A 100 -17.74 -12.36 -5.01
C SER A 100 -18.57 -11.07 -5.16
N LYS A 101 -19.77 -11.04 -4.57
CA LYS A 101 -20.61 -9.83 -4.51
C LYS A 101 -19.86 -8.59 -4.02
N GLY A 102 -18.96 -8.77 -3.04
CA GLY A 102 -18.12 -7.69 -2.53
C GLY A 102 -17.16 -7.13 -3.59
N THR A 103 -16.61 -8.00 -4.43
CA THR A 103 -15.77 -7.60 -5.57
C THR A 103 -16.58 -6.83 -6.61
N VAL A 104 -17.76 -7.32 -7.01
CA VAL A 104 -18.64 -6.63 -7.97
C VAL A 104 -18.99 -5.23 -7.47
N HIS A 105 -19.44 -5.13 -6.22
CA HIS A 105 -19.79 -3.85 -5.60
C HIS A 105 -18.60 -2.89 -5.58
N HIS A 106 -17.40 -3.38 -5.23
CA HIS A 106 -16.19 -2.57 -5.27
C HIS A 106 -15.87 -2.06 -6.68
N ILE A 107 -15.94 -2.91 -7.69
CA ILE A 107 -15.66 -2.53 -9.09
C ILE A 107 -16.65 -1.44 -9.55
N ILE A 108 -17.95 -1.66 -9.35
CA ILE A 108 -18.98 -0.71 -9.77
C ILE A 108 -18.78 0.65 -9.08
N HIS A 109 -18.54 0.69 -7.77
CA HIS A 109 -18.50 1.96 -7.02
C HIS A 109 -17.12 2.62 -6.88
N LYS A 110 -16.03 1.91 -7.15
CA LYS A 110 -14.66 2.44 -6.99
C LYS A 110 -13.84 2.48 -8.27
N LYS A 111 -14.28 1.79 -9.33
CA LYS A 111 -13.57 1.73 -10.62
C LYS A 111 -14.40 2.31 -11.77
N LEU A 112 -15.72 2.05 -11.80
CA LEU A 112 -16.62 2.50 -12.87
C LEU A 112 -17.49 3.70 -12.49
N GLY A 113 -17.67 3.95 -11.19
CA GLY A 113 -18.42 5.07 -10.64
C GLY A 113 -17.58 6.32 -10.40
#